data_AF-A0A920UGN6-F1
#
_entry.id   AF-A0A920UGN6-F1
#
_cell.length_a   1.000
_cell.length_b   1.000
_cell.length_c   1.000
_cell.angle_alpha   90.00
_cell.angle_beta   90.00
_cell.angle_gamma   90.00
#
_symmetry.space_group_name_H-M   'P 1'
#
loop_
_entity.id
_entity.type
_entity.pdbx_description
1 polymer ?
#
loop_
_entity_poly.entity_id
_entity_poly.type
_entity_poly.pdbx_seq_one_letter_code
_entity_poly.pdbx_strand_id
1 'polypeptide(L)'
;MHPPIQAPQVKPITGYHSGIHRNADPIYDFKDRRIVKHLVENLPLRVSTLRFLGAYANVFAIESFMDELAHSCGRTPIEFRMDYLSDSRAKAVLKLQWKKQNFPNYQQERRIWKGICLSTL
;
A
#
# COMPACT_ATOMS: atom_id res chain seq x y z
N MET A 1 1.34 -4.08 47.44
CA MET A 1 0.97 -4.07 46.00
C MET A 1 2.07 -3.32 45.28
N HIS A 2 2.83 -3.94 44.37
CA HIS A 2 3.87 -3.21 43.65
C HIS A 2 3.22 -2.17 42.71
N PRO A 3 3.80 -0.97 42.58
CA PRO A 3 3.32 0.01 41.63
C PRO A 3 3.40 -0.56 40.20
N PRO A 4 2.52 -0.12 39.28
CA PRO A 4 2.58 -0.55 37.88
C PRO A 4 3.95 -0.19 37.28
N ILE A 5 4.54 -1.13 36.56
CA ILE A 5 5.81 -0.92 35.85
C ILE A 5 5.62 0.21 34.84
N GLN A 6 6.49 1.22 34.91
CA GLN A 6 6.45 2.34 33.98
C GLN A 6 6.80 1.86 32.57
N ALA A 7 6.02 2.28 31.57
CA ALA A 7 6.29 1.93 30.19
C ALA A 7 7.68 2.44 29.78
N PRO A 8 8.47 1.65 29.02
CA PRO A 8 9.74 2.12 28.50
C PRO A 8 9.52 3.32 27.57
N GLN A 9 10.45 4.27 27.62
CA GLN A 9 10.45 5.41 26.70
C GLN A 9 10.67 4.91 25.27
N VAL A 10 9.74 5.24 24.37
CA VAL A 10 9.83 4.82 22.96
C VAL A 10 10.91 5.66 22.29
N LYS A 11 11.91 5.01 21.68
CA LYS A 11 12.88 5.69 20.82
C LYS A 11 12.52 5.43 19.36
N PRO A 12 12.51 6.45 18.48
CA PRO A 12 12.23 6.24 17.06
C PRO A 12 13.27 5.30 16.45
N ILE A 13 12.80 4.25 15.79
CA ILE A 13 13.65 3.39 14.95
C ILE A 13 13.86 4.10 13.62
N THR A 14 15.07 4.57 13.36
CA THR A 14 15.41 5.39 12.19
C THR A 14 15.92 4.59 10.99
N GLY A 15 16.06 3.26 11.10
CA GLY A 15 16.56 2.39 10.04
C GLY A 15 15.71 2.40 8.76
N TYR A 16 16.35 2.07 7.63
CA TYR A 16 15.69 1.87 6.35
C TYR A 16 14.69 0.72 6.47
N HIS A 17 13.47 0.90 5.95
CA HIS A 17 12.38 -0.06 6.07
C HIS A 17 12.12 -0.56 7.51
N SER A 18 12.36 0.30 8.50
CA SER A 18 12.15 0.00 9.92
C SER A 18 11.04 0.85 10.52
N GLY A 19 10.36 0.29 11.53
CA GLY A 19 9.22 0.95 12.20
C GLY A 19 8.22 1.52 11.19
N ILE A 20 7.95 2.82 11.32
CA ILE A 20 6.98 3.56 10.49
C ILE A 20 7.38 3.69 9.01
N HIS A 21 8.64 3.41 8.65
CA HIS A 21 9.13 3.49 7.26
C HIS A 21 8.88 2.22 6.44
N ARG A 22 8.37 1.15 7.05
CA ARG A 22 8.10 -0.10 6.34
C ARG A 22 7.12 0.13 5.19
N ASN A 23 7.52 -0.25 3.98
CA ASN A 23 6.74 -0.12 2.73
C ASN A 23 6.19 1.29 2.49
N ALA A 24 6.85 2.31 3.03
CA ALA A 24 6.57 3.70 2.70
C ALA A 24 7.23 4.12 1.39
N ASP A 25 8.31 3.43 0.99
CA ASP A 25 8.87 3.52 -0.36
C ASP A 25 8.03 2.64 -1.29
N PRO A 26 7.38 3.22 -2.32
CA PRO A 26 6.60 2.44 -3.27
C PRO A 26 7.47 1.46 -4.05
N ILE A 27 6.88 0.35 -4.47
CA ILE A 27 7.50 -0.57 -5.46
C ILE A 27 7.61 0.05 -6.86
N TYR A 28 6.94 1.19 -7.09
CA TYR A 28 6.87 1.88 -8.37
C TYR A 28 8.04 2.84 -8.59
N ASP A 29 8.56 2.88 -9.82
CA ASP A 29 9.73 3.64 -10.25
C ASP A 29 9.42 5.13 -10.47
N PHE A 30 9.09 5.85 -9.40
CA PHE A 30 9.01 7.31 -9.43
C PHE A 30 10.41 7.94 -9.34
N LYS A 31 10.75 8.79 -10.32
CA LYS A 31 12.03 9.51 -10.37
C LYS A 31 12.24 10.38 -9.14
N ASP A 32 11.24 11.20 -8.82
CA ASP A 32 11.26 12.11 -7.68
C ASP A 32 10.27 11.61 -6.62
N ARG A 33 10.78 11.28 -5.44
CA ARG A 33 9.96 10.85 -4.31
C ARG A 33 10.45 11.47 -3.01
N ARG A 34 9.50 11.91 -2.19
CA ARG A 34 9.74 12.48 -0.86
C ARG A 34 8.84 11.78 0.15
N ILE A 35 9.46 11.01 1.05
CA ILE A 35 8.76 10.27 2.10
C ILE A 35 9.02 11.00 3.43
N VAL A 36 7.97 11.57 4.01
CA VAL A 36 8.04 12.23 5.31
C VAL A 36 7.28 11.39 6.33
N LYS A 37 7.90 11.13 7.47
CA LYS A 37 7.35 10.34 8.56
C LYS A 37 7.34 11.16 9.85
N HIS A 38 6.22 11.17 10.55
CA HIS A 38 6.07 11.84 11.83
C HIS A 38 5.77 10.80 12.90
N LEU A 39 6.62 10.72 13.93
CA LEU A 39 6.32 9.95 15.13
C LEU A 39 5.51 10.82 16.07
N VAL A 40 4.27 10.42 16.35
CA VAL A 40 3.41 11.09 17.35
C VAL A 40 3.58 10.36 18.67
N GLU A 41 4.08 11.07 19.66
CA GLU A 41 4.32 10.55 21.02
C GLU A 41 3.15 10.90 21.95
N ASN A 42 3.07 10.24 23.11
CA ASN A 42 2.10 10.52 24.16
C ASN A 42 0.62 10.34 23.77
N LEU A 43 0.33 9.37 22.89
CA LEU A 43 -1.05 8.99 22.57
C LEU A 43 -1.78 8.46 23.82
N PRO A 44 -3.08 8.77 24.01
CA PRO A 44 -3.85 8.36 25.19
C PRO A 44 -4.02 6.84 25.28
N LEU A 45 -3.87 6.13 24.16
CA LEU A 45 -3.96 4.68 24.06
C LEU A 45 -2.60 4.09 23.67
N ARG A 46 -2.22 3.00 24.36
CA ARG A 46 -1.03 2.23 24.01
C ARG A 46 -1.24 1.54 22.66
N VAL A 47 -0.42 1.91 21.68
CA VAL A 47 -0.34 1.21 20.39
C VAL A 47 0.62 0.02 20.49
N SER A 48 0.35 -1.03 19.70
CA SER A 48 1.21 -2.21 19.55
C SER A 48 1.32 -2.57 18.08
N THR A 49 2.18 -3.53 17.76
CA THR A 49 2.31 -4.04 16.40
C THR A 49 1.07 -4.85 16.00
N LEU A 50 0.38 -4.41 14.95
CA LEU A 50 -0.62 -5.22 14.26
C LEU A 50 0.05 -6.13 13.23
N ARG A 51 -0.72 -7.08 12.65
CA ARG A 51 -0.26 -7.86 11.50
C ARG A 51 0.27 -6.91 10.42
N PHE A 52 1.40 -7.27 9.81
CA PHE A 52 2.12 -6.43 8.84
C PHE A 52 2.79 -5.18 9.46
N LEU A 53 2.94 -5.15 10.79
CA LEU A 53 3.75 -4.19 11.56
C LEU A 53 3.46 -2.71 11.24
N GLY A 54 2.18 -2.40 10.95
CA GLY A 54 1.72 -1.06 10.61
C GLY A 54 1.95 -0.62 9.16
N ALA A 55 2.64 -1.41 8.34
CA ALA A 55 2.93 -1.05 6.95
C ALA A 55 1.70 -1.05 6.03
N TYR A 56 0.56 -1.56 6.49
CA TYR A 56 -0.62 -1.78 5.65
C TYR A 56 -1.26 -0.45 5.30
N ALA A 57 -1.17 0.52 6.21
CA ALA A 57 -1.63 1.88 5.97
C ALA A 57 -0.82 2.55 4.85
N ASN A 58 0.51 2.32 4.83
CA ASN A 58 1.38 2.85 3.77
C ASN A 58 1.03 2.22 2.42
N VAL A 59 0.93 0.89 2.36
CA VAL A 59 0.57 0.18 1.12
C VAL A 59 -0.81 0.58 0.64
N PHE A 60 -1.78 0.69 1.54
CA PHE A 60 -3.13 1.17 1.21
C PHE A 60 -3.09 2.57 0.60
N ALA A 61 -2.42 3.52 1.26
CA ALA A 61 -2.31 4.88 0.75
C ALA A 61 -1.65 4.94 -0.64
N ILE A 62 -0.56 4.19 -0.84
CA ILE A 62 0.14 4.12 -2.13
C ILE A 62 -0.76 3.53 -3.22
N GLU A 63 -1.40 2.39 -2.96
CA GLU A 63 -2.20 1.68 -3.96
C GLU A 63 -3.50 2.41 -4.30
N SER A 64 -4.15 3.04 -3.32
CA SER A 64 -5.29 3.92 -3.58
C SER A 64 -4.88 5.11 -4.43
N PHE A 65 -3.74 5.73 -4.15
CA PHE A 65 -3.25 6.84 -4.96
C PHE A 65 -2.92 6.42 -6.39
N MET A 66 -2.37 5.22 -6.60
CA MET A 66 -2.14 4.66 -7.95
C MET A 66 -3.44 4.46 -8.73
N ASP A 67 -4.52 4.04 -8.08
CA ASP A 67 -5.83 3.91 -8.70
C ASP A 67 -6.41 5.28 -9.08
N GLU A 68 -6.28 6.29 -8.21
CA GLU A 68 -6.70 7.66 -8.47
C GLU A 68 -5.93 8.28 -9.65
N LEU A 69 -4.60 8.09 -9.70
CA LEU A 69 -3.76 8.55 -10.80
C LEU A 69 -4.17 7.89 -12.12
N ALA A 70 -4.39 6.57 -12.12
CA ALA A 70 -4.85 5.86 -13.32
C ALA A 70 -6.19 6.40 -13.81
N HIS A 71 -7.14 6.62 -12.89
CA HIS A 71 -8.44 7.20 -13.19
C HIS A 71 -8.32 8.61 -13.78
N SER A 72 -7.47 9.46 -13.19
CA SER A 72 -7.24 10.83 -13.68
C SER A 72 -6.64 10.87 -15.09
N CYS A 73 -5.84 9.85 -15.46
CA CYS A 73 -5.29 9.70 -16.80
C CYS A 73 -6.23 8.98 -17.78
N GLY A 74 -7.43 8.56 -17.35
CA GLY A 74 -8.35 7.78 -18.19
C GLY A 74 -7.84 6.39 -18.56
N ARG A 75 -6.92 5.82 -17.76
CA ARG A 75 -6.29 4.51 -18.01
C ARG A 75 -6.81 3.48 -17.03
N THR A 76 -6.71 2.20 -17.40
CA THR A 76 -6.99 1.15 -16.42
C THR A 76 -5.89 1.12 -15.34
N PRO A 77 -6.23 0.80 -14.07
CA PRO A 77 -5.23 0.79 -13.01
C PRO A 77 -4.11 -0.24 -13.22
N ILE A 78 -4.36 -1.31 -13.98
CA ILE A 78 -3.34 -2.32 -14.27
C ILE A 78 -2.34 -1.88 -15.32
N GLU A 79 -2.81 -1.21 -16.39
CA GLU A 79 -1.94 -0.64 -17.42
C GLU A 79 -1.07 0.46 -16.81
N PHE A 80 -1.68 1.32 -15.98
CA PHE A 80 -0.95 2.37 -15.29
C PHE A 80 0.16 1.77 -14.41
N ARG A 81 -0.14 0.79 -13.56
CA ARG A 81 0.88 0.12 -12.72
C ARG A 81 2.00 -0.54 -13.53
N MET A 82 1.68 -1.13 -14.68
CA MET A 82 2.67 -1.83 -15.52
C MET A 82 3.78 -0.89 -16.03
N ASP A 83 3.45 0.37 -16.28
CA ASP A 83 4.40 1.37 -16.78
C ASP A 83 5.39 1.82 -15.71
N TYR A 84 4.97 1.81 -14.44
CA TYR A 84 5.78 2.25 -13.31
C TYR A 84 6.44 1.10 -12.54
N LEU A 85 6.29 -0.17 -12.96
CA LEU A 85 6.97 -1.29 -12.31
C LEU A 85 8.27 -1.65 -13.04
N SER A 86 9.37 -1.87 -12.33
CA SER A 86 10.60 -2.47 -12.90
C SER A 86 10.67 -3.98 -12.68
N ASP A 87 10.15 -4.46 -11.53
CA ASP A 87 10.22 -5.86 -11.14
C ASP A 87 9.46 -6.78 -12.13
N SER A 88 10.22 -7.65 -12.80
CA SER A 88 9.70 -8.62 -13.76
C SER A 88 8.74 -9.63 -13.14
N ARG A 89 8.92 -9.99 -11.85
CA ARG A 89 8.04 -10.88 -11.11
C ARG A 89 6.70 -10.20 -10.82
N ALA A 90 6.73 -8.96 -10.34
CA ALA A 90 5.51 -8.20 -10.09
C ALA A 90 4.70 -8.01 -11.38
N LYS A 91 5.37 -7.65 -12.48
CA LYS A 91 4.75 -7.58 -13.82
C LYS A 91 4.16 -8.92 -14.25
N ALA A 92 4.86 -10.03 -14.03
CA ALA A 92 4.36 -11.36 -14.38
C ALA A 92 3.09 -11.72 -13.61
N VAL A 93 3.03 -11.43 -12.30
CA VAL A 93 1.84 -11.67 -11.47
C VAL A 93 0.65 -10.86 -11.97
N LEU A 94 0.84 -9.57 -12.24
CA LEU A 94 -0.22 -8.71 -12.78
C LEU A 94 -0.70 -9.21 -14.15
N LYS A 95 0.21 -9.60 -15.05
CA LYS A 95 -0.15 -10.18 -16.36
C LYS A 95 -0.91 -11.49 -16.24
N LEU A 96 -0.51 -12.37 -15.32
CA LEU A 96 -1.21 -13.64 -15.08
C LEU A 96 -2.62 -13.40 -14.57
N GLN A 97 -2.79 -12.46 -13.64
CA GLN A 97 -4.10 -12.11 -13.12
C GLN A 97 -4.99 -11.48 -14.19
N TRP A 98 -4.43 -10.59 -15.02
CA TRP A 98 -5.16 -9.99 -16.14
C TRP A 98 -5.65 -11.05 -17.14
N LYS A 99 -4.77 -11.99 -17.52
CA LYS A 99 -5.14 -13.10 -18.42
C LYS A 99 -6.24 -14.00 -17.83
N LYS A 100 -6.20 -14.25 -16.51
CA LYS A 100 -7.23 -15.01 -15.81
C LYS A 100 -8.58 -14.29 -15.76
N GLN A 101 -8.61 -12.97 -15.90
CA GLN A 101 -9.85 -12.17 -15.92
C GLN A 101 -10.59 -12.17 -17.26
N ASN A 102 -10.13 -12.90 -18.28
CA ASN A 102 -10.93 -13.22 -19.48
C ASN A 102 -12.10 -14.18 -19.12
N PHE A 103 -13.11 -13.65 -18.43
CA PHE A 103 -14.43 -14.23 -18.31
C PHE A 103 -15.32 -13.72 -19.47
N PRO A 104 -16.18 -14.57 -20.06
CA PRO A 104 -16.96 -14.23 -21.24
C PRO A 104 -17.93 -13.08 -20.93
N ASN A 105 -18.02 -12.12 -21.85
CA ASN A 105 -18.98 -11.02 -21.88
C ASN A 105 -18.91 -10.05 -20.69
N TYR A 106 -18.04 -9.05 -20.79
CA TYR A 106 -18.22 -7.77 -20.09
C TYR A 106 -19.43 -7.04 -20.70
N GLN A 107 -20.64 -7.54 -20.41
CA GLN A 107 -21.86 -6.78 -20.61
C GLN A 107 -22.10 -6.00 -19.32
N GLN A 108 -21.96 -4.68 -19.41
CA GLN A 108 -22.23 -3.77 -18.33
C GLN A 108 -23.73 -3.74 -18.05
N GLU A 109 -24.23 -4.70 -17.28
CA GLU A 109 -25.56 -4.60 -16.68
C GLU A 109 -25.55 -3.38 -15.74
N ARG A 110 -26.18 -2.30 -16.21
CA ARG A 110 -26.18 -0.93 -15.67
C ARG A 110 -26.72 -0.78 -14.22
N ARG A 111 -26.76 -1.84 -13.41
CA ARG A 111 -27.40 -1.82 -12.07
C ARG A 111 -26.61 -2.50 -10.96
N ILE A 112 -25.42 -3.04 -11.21
CA ILE A 112 -24.62 -3.71 -10.16
C ILE A 112 -23.19 -3.18 -10.23
N TRP A 113 -22.79 -2.38 -9.24
CA TRP A 113 -21.40 -1.96 -9.08
C TRP A 113 -20.57 -3.16 -8.62
N LYS A 114 -19.65 -3.62 -9.47
CA LYS A 114 -18.62 -4.60 -9.12
C LYS A 114 -17.26 -3.94 -9.23
N GLY A 115 -16.53 -3.85 -8.12
CA GLY A 115 -15.17 -3.29 -8.07
C GLY A 115 -14.15 -4.37 -7.75
N ILE A 116 -13.01 -4.35 -8.46
CA ILE A 116 -11.85 -5.22 -8.20
C ILE A 116 -10.68 -4.29 -7.93
N CYS A 117 -10.07 -4.38 -6.73
CA CYS A 117 -8.85 -3.66 -6.35
C CYS A 117 -7.75 -4.70 -6.09
N LEU A 118 -6.55 -4.45 -6.60
CA LEU A 118 -5.41 -5.37 -6.49
C LEU A 118 -4.21 -4.59 -5.97
N SER A 119 -3.60 -5.10 -4.90
CA SER A 119 -2.30 -4.65 -4.40
C SER A 119 -1.31 -5.81 -4.46
N THR A 120 -0.09 -5.55 -4.93
CA THR A 120 1.01 -6.53 -4.94
C THR A 120 1.98 -6.19 -3.81
N LEU A 121 2.15 -7.12 -2.87
CA LEU A 121 3.11 -7.05 -1.76
C LEU A 121 4.42 -7.78 -2.09
#